data_AF-A0A965EJJ9-F1
#
_entry.id   AF-A0A965EJJ9-F1
#
_cell.length_a   1.000
_cell.length_b   1.000
_cell.length_c   1.000
_cell.angle_alpha   90.00
_cell.angle_beta   90.00
_cell.angle_gamma   90.00
#
_symmetry.space_group_name_H-M   'P 1'
#
loop_
_entity.id
_entity.type
_entity.pdbx_description
1 polymer ?
#
loop_
_entity_poly.entity_id
_entity_poly.type
_entity_poly.pdbx_seq_one_letter_code
_entity_poly.pdbx_strand_id
1 'polypeptide(L)'
;KPLLQKEIVFSFKHKNYKRGKLLLYKLSGNYLSFTIINEKKRETFEVPFPFSVKTENAHVVFDYTLEALSEKDFALLVALKSVNKVKNCKFYDSVLYINSL
;
A
#
# COMPACT_ATOMS: atom_id res chain seq x y z
N LYS A 1 -16.18 -9.58 -13.54
CA LYS A 1 -15.21 -10.68 -13.33
C LYS A 1 -14.61 -10.53 -11.93
N PRO A 2 -14.60 -11.57 -11.09
CA PRO A 2 -14.04 -11.45 -9.73
C PRO A 2 -12.55 -11.11 -9.80
N LEU A 3 -12.18 -9.93 -9.28
CA LEU A 3 -10.82 -9.39 -9.28
C LEU A 3 -9.82 -10.29 -8.53
N LEU A 4 -10.33 -11.15 -7.63
CA LEU A 4 -9.54 -12.03 -6.76
C LEU A 4 -8.78 -13.14 -7.49
N GLN A 5 -9.12 -13.48 -8.73
CA GLN A 5 -8.37 -14.48 -9.52
C GLN A 5 -7.35 -13.87 -10.47
N LYS A 6 -7.30 -12.54 -10.56
CA LYS A 6 -6.39 -11.84 -11.46
C LYS A 6 -5.00 -11.72 -10.85
N GLU A 7 -4.01 -11.67 -11.72
CA GLU A 7 -2.65 -11.37 -11.29
C GLU A 7 -2.59 -9.91 -10.82
N ILE A 8 -2.00 -9.69 -9.66
CA ILE A 8 -1.83 -8.36 -9.10
C ILE A 8 -0.36 -7.99 -8.99
N VAL A 9 -0.08 -6.70 -9.20
CA VAL A 9 1.24 -6.11 -9.07
C VAL A 9 1.17 -5.01 -8.01
N PHE A 10 1.99 -5.15 -6.99
CA PHE A 10 2.25 -4.13 -6.00
C PHE A 10 3.44 -3.32 -6.46
N SER A 11 3.27 -2.01 -6.65
CA SER A 11 4.34 -1.10 -7.03
C SER A 11 4.42 0.10 -6.11
N PHE A 12 5.65 0.50 -5.84
CA PHE A 12 5.97 1.55 -4.89
C PHE A 12 7.17 2.35 -5.41
N LYS A 13 7.12 3.68 -5.37
CA LYS A 13 8.18 4.55 -5.92
C LYS A 13 8.60 4.16 -7.33
N HIS A 14 7.61 3.88 -8.19
CA HIS A 14 7.78 3.44 -9.59
C HIS A 14 8.52 2.11 -9.78
N LYS A 15 8.72 1.32 -8.72
CA LYS A 15 9.31 -0.03 -8.79
C LYS A 15 8.29 -1.09 -8.44
N ASN A 16 8.27 -2.16 -9.20
CA ASN A 16 7.48 -3.35 -8.86
C ASN A 16 8.10 -4.00 -7.62
N TYR A 17 7.30 -4.11 -6.57
CA TYR A 17 7.71 -4.68 -5.29
C TYR A 17 7.32 -6.16 -5.18
N LYS A 18 6.08 -6.51 -5.53
CA LYS A 18 5.56 -7.89 -5.49
C LYS A 18 4.60 -8.11 -6.66
N ARG A 19 4.58 -9.34 -7.19
CA ARG A 19 3.69 -9.76 -8.28
C ARG A 19 3.24 -11.20 -8.06
N GLY A 20 1.96 -11.48 -8.31
CA GLY A 20 1.40 -12.82 -8.26
C GLY A 20 -0.13 -12.80 -8.19
N LYS A 21 -0.75 -13.97 -8.14
CA LYS A 21 -2.20 -14.09 -7.93
C LYS A 21 -2.53 -13.89 -6.46
N LEU A 22 -3.49 -13.00 -6.17
CA LEU A 22 -3.96 -12.80 -4.81
C LEU A 22 -4.76 -14.02 -4.35
N LEU A 23 -4.38 -14.64 -3.24
CA LEU A 23 -5.17 -15.73 -2.66
C LEU A 23 -6.15 -15.20 -1.62
N LEU A 24 -5.65 -14.37 -0.71
CA LEU A 24 -6.44 -13.74 0.34
C LEU A 24 -5.72 -12.50 0.87
N TYR A 25 -6.50 -11.62 1.48
CA TYR A 25 -6.01 -10.55 2.32
C TYR A 25 -6.75 -10.59 3.66
N LYS A 26 -6.10 -10.12 4.72
CA LYS A 26 -6.72 -9.95 6.03
C LYS A 26 -6.26 -8.64 6.67
N LEU A 27 -7.16 -8.02 7.41
CA LEU A 27 -6.83 -6.92 8.32
C LEU A 27 -6.58 -7.51 9.71
N SER A 28 -5.44 -7.19 10.32
CA SER A 28 -5.08 -7.62 11.67
C SER A 28 -4.45 -6.44 12.41
N GLY A 29 -5.21 -5.85 13.33
CA GLY A 29 -4.83 -4.58 13.96
C GLY A 29 -4.63 -3.48 12.90
N ASN A 30 -3.47 -2.84 12.91
CA ASN A 30 -3.13 -1.74 11.99
C ASN A 30 -2.39 -2.19 10.74
N TYR A 31 -2.47 -3.48 10.38
CA TYR A 31 -1.76 -4.04 9.22
C TYR A 31 -2.69 -4.86 8.31
N LEU A 32 -2.46 -4.73 7.01
CA LEU A 32 -3.03 -5.58 5.98
C LEU A 32 -2.00 -6.65 5.59
N SER A 33 -2.33 -7.92 5.82
CA SER A 33 -1.53 -9.05 5.35
C SER A 33 -2.07 -9.52 4.00
N PHE A 34 -1.21 -9.56 2.98
CA PHE A 34 -1.52 -10.08 1.66
C PHE A 34 -0.81 -11.41 1.45
N THR A 35 -1.56 -12.43 1.06
CA THR A 35 -0.99 -13.70 0.63
C THR A 35 -1.16 -13.85 -0.87
N ILE A 36 -0.03 -13.87 -1.58
CA ILE A 36 0.03 -14.06 -3.03
C ILE A 36 0.69 -15.40 -3.37
N ILE A 37 0.36 -15.94 -4.54
CA ILE A 37 1.08 -17.05 -5.15
C ILE A 37 1.72 -16.60 -6.46
N ASN A 38 3.02 -16.77 -6.57
CA ASN A 38 3.76 -16.62 -7.82
C ASN A 38 4.19 -18.00 -8.33
N GLU A 39 4.84 -18.06 -9.50
CA GLU A 39 5.28 -19.31 -10.14
C GLU A 39 6.19 -20.17 -9.24
N LYS A 40 6.89 -19.55 -8.28
CA LYS A 40 7.92 -20.21 -7.47
C LYS A 40 7.43 -20.59 -6.08
N LYS A 41 6.58 -19.76 -5.46
CA LYS A 41 6.12 -19.97 -4.08
C LYS A 41 4.91 -19.11 -3.70
N ARG A 42 4.25 -19.55 -2.63
CA ARG A 42 3.35 -18.73 -1.83
C ARG A 42 4.17 -17.75 -0.98
N GLU A 43 3.77 -16.49 -0.95
CA GLU A 43 4.40 -15.46 -0.13
C GLU A 43 3.33 -14.65 0.60
N THR A 44 3.56 -14.41 1.88
CA THR A 44 2.77 -13.48 2.68
C THR A 44 3.63 -12.29 3.06
N PHE A 45 3.09 -11.10 2.91
CA PHE A 45 3.72 -9.87 3.36
C PHE A 45 2.69 -8.92 3.95
N GLU A 46 3.16 -8.00 4.77
CA GLU A 46 2.30 -7.07 5.49
C GLU A 46 2.63 -5.63 5.12
N VAL A 47 1.59 -4.81 5.07
CA VAL A 47 1.70 -3.36 4.93
C VAL A 47 0.87 -2.71 6.04
N PRO A 48 1.28 -1.54 6.58
CA PRO A 48 0.43 -0.79 7.48
C PRO A 48 -0.90 -0.44 6.79
N PHE A 49 -1.96 -0.26 7.57
CA PHE A 49 -3.20 0.29 7.04
C PHE A 49 -2.94 1.72 6.55
N PRO A 50 -3.37 2.07 5.32
CA PRO A 50 -3.08 3.39 4.74
C PRO A 50 -3.91 4.51 5.37
N PHE A 51 -3.44 5.75 5.23
CA PHE A 51 -4.19 6.93 5.67
C PHE A 51 -5.41 7.17 4.77
N SER A 52 -5.28 6.85 3.49
CA SER A 52 -6.39 6.90 2.54
C SER A 52 -6.32 5.74 1.55
N VAL A 53 -7.49 5.23 1.15
CA VAL A 53 -7.64 4.22 0.10
C VAL A 53 -8.44 4.84 -1.03
N LYS A 54 -7.90 4.78 -2.25
CA LYS A 54 -8.62 5.14 -3.47
C LYS A 54 -8.76 3.92 -4.36
N THR A 55 -9.95 3.72 -4.90
CA THR A 55 -10.22 2.67 -5.87
C THR A 55 -10.60 3.33 -7.18
N GLU A 56 -9.82 3.06 -8.22
CA GLU A 56 -10.03 3.63 -9.55
C GLU A 56 -9.95 2.47 -10.54
N ASN A 57 -11.06 2.14 -11.20
CA ASN A 57 -11.13 1.08 -12.21
C ASN A 57 -10.49 -0.26 -11.79
N ALA A 58 -9.25 -0.50 -12.23
CA ALA A 58 -8.49 -1.74 -12.05
C ALA A 58 -7.32 -1.60 -11.07
N HIS A 59 -7.21 -0.48 -10.37
CA HIS A 59 -6.16 -0.20 -9.41
C HIS A 59 -6.71 0.26 -8.07
N VAL A 60 -6.07 -0.22 -7.01
CA VAL A 60 -6.28 0.23 -5.64
C VAL A 60 -5.02 0.98 -5.21
N VAL A 61 -5.20 2.17 -4.66
CA VAL A 61 -4.14 3.06 -4.24
C VAL A 61 -4.19 3.20 -2.74
N PHE A 62 -3.10 2.79 -2.08
CA PHE A 62 -2.88 2.98 -0.66
C PHE A 62 -1.97 4.19 -0.49
N ASP A 63 -2.54 5.25 0.06
CA ASP A 63 -1.89 6.54 0.23
C ASP A 63 -1.35 6.66 1.67
N TYR A 64 -0.03 6.74 1.78
CA TYR A 64 0.72 6.94 3.01
C TYR A 64 1.44 8.30 3.03
N THR A 65 1.00 9.25 2.19
CA THR A 65 1.58 10.59 2.15
C THR A 65 1.24 11.39 3.41
N LEU A 66 2.12 12.32 3.79
CA LEU A 66 1.80 13.24 4.89
C LEU A 66 0.64 14.15 4.52
N GLU A 67 0.47 14.46 3.24
CA GLU A 67 -0.69 15.16 2.69
C GLU A 67 -1.99 14.40 2.97
N ALA A 68 -2.01 13.08 2.75
CA ALA A 68 -3.17 12.26 3.09
C ALA A 68 -3.42 12.19 4.60
N LEU A 69 -2.37 12.09 5.41
CA LEU A 69 -2.47 12.07 6.88
C LEU A 69 -2.99 13.38 7.47
N SER A 70 -2.60 14.51 6.87
CA SER A 70 -2.94 15.84 7.38
C SER A 70 -4.34 16.31 7.00
N GLU A 71 -5.06 15.59 6.13
CA GLU A 71 -6.44 15.91 5.73
C GLU A 71 -6.69 17.39 5.35
N LYS A 72 -5.71 18.03 4.68
CA LYS A 72 -5.70 19.46 4.29
C LYS A 72 -5.42 20.46 5.41
N ASP A 73 -5.11 20.01 6.63
CA ASP A 73 -4.57 20.87 7.68
C ASP A 73 -3.11 21.23 7.36
N PHE A 74 -2.91 22.46 6.91
CA PHE A 74 -1.59 22.97 6.55
C PHE A 74 -0.65 23.06 7.76
N ALA A 75 -1.15 23.46 8.94
CA ALA A 75 -0.33 23.59 10.13
C ALA A 75 0.17 22.22 10.58
N LEU A 76 -0.70 21.21 10.56
CA LEU A 76 -0.35 19.83 10.83
C LEU A 76 0.65 19.29 9.79
N LEU A 77 0.46 19.55 8.50
CA LEU A 77 1.39 19.12 7.45
C LEU A 77 2.80 19.70 7.67
N VAL A 78 2.91 20.98 8.02
CA VAL A 78 4.18 21.64 8.34
C VAL A 78 4.83 21.02 9.57
N ALA A 79 4.05 20.76 10.62
CA ALA A 79 4.54 20.11 11.83
C ALA A 79 5.06 18.68 11.52
N LEU A 80 4.30 17.87 10.79
CA LEU A 80 4.68 16.52 10.39
C LEU A 80 5.98 16.50 9.57
N LYS A 81 6.15 17.43 8.63
CA LYS A 81 7.37 17.56 7.81
C LYS A 81 8.60 18.00 8.60
N SER A 82 8.38 18.64 9.75
CA SER A 82 9.44 19.12 10.64
C SER A 82 9.93 18.04 11.63
N VAL A 83 9.19 16.93 11.77
CA VAL A 83 9.60 15.80 12.61
C VAL A 83 10.67 14.97 11.91
N ASN A 84 11.70 14.56 12.66
CA ASN A 84 12.73 13.66 12.16
C ASN A 84 12.12 12.34 11.70
N LYS A 85 12.41 11.96 10.45
CA LYS A 85 11.96 10.71 9.89
C LYS A 85 12.49 9.51 10.70
N VAL A 86 11.58 8.61 11.06
CA VAL A 86 11.95 7.31 11.63
C VAL A 86 12.78 6.52 10.61
N LYS A 87 13.98 6.11 11.01
CA LYS A 87 14.87 5.29 10.17
C LYS A 87 14.15 4.01 9.74
N ASN A 88 14.37 3.59 8.49
CA ASN A 88 13.80 2.37 7.90
C ASN A 88 12.28 2.33 7.73
N CYS A 89 11.57 3.46 7.79
CA CYS A 89 10.15 3.49 7.47
C CYS A 89 9.90 3.42 5.95
N LYS A 90 9.61 2.21 5.46
CA LYS A 90 9.46 1.91 4.03
C LYS A 90 8.34 2.70 3.36
N PHE A 91 7.20 2.85 4.05
CA PHE A 91 5.97 3.49 3.56
C PHE A 91 5.84 4.96 3.96
N TYR A 92 6.87 5.56 4.57
CA TYR A 92 6.83 6.97 4.89
C TYR A 92 6.73 7.83 3.63
N ASP A 93 5.72 8.69 3.62
CA ASP A 93 5.47 9.73 2.62
C ASP A 93 5.46 9.19 1.19
N SER A 94 4.50 8.31 0.92
CA SER A 94 4.57 7.48 -0.28
C SER A 94 3.25 6.84 -0.65
N VAL A 95 3.18 6.28 -1.86
CA VAL A 95 1.98 5.67 -2.41
C VAL A 95 2.30 4.24 -2.87
N LEU A 96 1.48 3.28 -2.43
CA LEU A 96 1.50 1.90 -2.89
C LEU A 96 0.34 1.68 -3.87
N TYR A 97 0.68 1.27 -5.08
CA TYR A 97 -0.29 0.93 -6.11
C TYR A 97 -0.47 -0.58 -6.16
N ILE A 98 -1.71 -1.02 -6.21
CA ILE A 98 -2.11 -2.42 -6.36
C ILE A 98 -2.89 -2.52 -7.66
N ASN A 99 -2.22 -2.96 -8.72
CA ASN A 99 -2.78 -3.01 -10.06
C ASN A 99 -3.22 -4.44 -10.38
N SER A 100 -4.45 -4.62 -10.83
CA SER A 100 -4.91 -5.87 -11.44
C SER A 100 -4.52 -5.88 -12.91
N LEU A 101 -3.83 -6.95 -13.34
CA LEU A 101 -3.55 -7.24 -14.75
C LEU A 101 -4.74 -7.94 -15.44
#